data_AF-A0A3C1CGH8-F1
#
_entry.id   AF-A0A3C1CGH8-F1
#
_cell.length_a   1.000
_cell.length_b   1.000
_cell.length_c   1.000
_cell.angle_alpha   90.00
_cell.angle_beta   90.00
_cell.angle_gamma   90.00
#
_symmetry.space_group_name_H-M   'P 1'
#
loop_
_entity.id
_entity.type
_entity.pdbx_description
1 polymer ?
#
loop_
_entity_poly.entity_id
_entity_poly.type
_entity_poly.pdbx_seq_one_letter_code
_entity_poly.pdbx_strand_id
1 'polypeptide(L)' 'EEVKSHIIEHLAVRALRAQRGLAEVTGRGSGAILALVGPPGVGKTSLGESVARALGRKFVRVALGGVHDEAEIRG' A
#
# COMPACT_ATOMS: atom_id res chain seq x y z
N GLU A 1 -15.87 -7.69 -4.22
CA GLU A 1 -15.16 -8.84 -3.62
C GLU A 1 -13.82 -9.13 -4.29
N GLU A 2 -13.74 -9.21 -5.61
CA GLU A 2 -12.48 -9.49 -6.35
C GLU A 2 -11.26 -8.64 -5.93
N VAL A 3 -11.41 -7.32 -5.79
CA VAL A 3 -10.30 -6.42 -5.36
C VAL A 3 -9.75 -6.80 -3.98
N LYS A 4 -10.62 -7.18 -3.03
CA LYS A 4 -10.18 -7.56 -1.68
C LYS A 4 -9.40 -8.86 -1.74
N SER A 5 -9.85 -9.83 -2.55
CA SER A 5 -9.13 -11.10 -2.75
C SER A 5 -7.72 -10.87 -3.27
N HIS A 6 -7.54 -10.04 -4.30
CA HIS A 6 -6.21 -9.70 -4.83
C HIS A 6 -5.31 -9.01 -3.79
N ILE A 7 -5.87 -8.15 -2.93
CA ILE A 7 -5.12 -7.53 -1.83
C ILE A 7 -4.64 -8.61 -0.85
N ILE A 8 -5.53 -9.52 -0.45
CA ILE A 8 -5.18 -10.60 0.47
C ILE A 8 -4.12 -11.53 -0.13
N GLU A 9 -4.26 -11.92 -1.39
CA GLU A 9 -3.27 -12.74 -2.10
C GLU A 9 -1.90 -12.06 -2.14
N HIS A 10 -1.85 -10.78 -2.51
CA HIS A 10 -0.61 -10.02 -2.55
C HIS A 10 0.06 -9.96 -1.17
N LEU A 11 -0.72 -9.69 -0.11
CA LEU A 11 -0.21 -9.67 1.26
C LEU A 11 0.24 -11.06 1.74
N ALA A 12 -0.47 -12.13 1.36
CA ALA A 12 -0.15 -13.51 1.73
C ALA A 12 1.19 -13.96 1.10
N VAL A 13 1.40 -13.68 -0.19
CA VAL A 13 2.67 -13.98 -0.87
C VAL A 13 3.83 -13.27 -0.17
N ARG A 14 3.65 -12.01 0.23
CA ARG A 14 4.69 -11.25 0.95
C ARG A 14 4.95 -11.81 2.33
N ALA A 15 3.92 -12.15 3.10
CA ALA A 15 4.07 -12.77 4.41
C ALA A 15 4.83 -14.10 4.32
N LEU A 16 4.54 -14.92 3.31
CA LEU A 16 5.23 -16.19 3.10
C LEU A 16 6.71 -16.00 2.73
N ARG A 17 7.02 -15.04 1.85
CA ARG A 17 8.42 -14.73 1.50
C ARG A 17 9.22 -14.23 2.72
N ALA A 18 8.57 -13.48 3.60
CA ALA A 18 9.14 -13.05 4.87
C ALA A 18 9.48 -14.24 5.78
N GLN A 19 8.51 -15.13 5.99
CA GLN A 19 8.66 -16.32 6.83
C GLN A 19 9.75 -17.26 6.32
N ARG A 20 9.97 -17.30 4.99
CA ARG A 20 11.01 -18.12 4.34
C ARG A 20 12.38 -17.44 4.28
N GLY A 21 12.53 -16.22 4.80
CA GLY A 21 13.78 -15.45 4.71
C GLY A 21 14.17 -15.03 3.28
N LEU A 22 13.23 -15.09 2.33
CA LEU A 22 13.46 -14.78 0.91
C LEU A 22 13.29 -13.29 0.58
N ALA A 23 12.83 -12.50 1.55
CA ALA A 23 12.70 -11.05 1.46
C ALA A 23 12.81 -10.46 2.86
N GLU A 24 13.72 -9.50 3.04
CA GLU A 24 13.72 -8.68 4.25
C GLU A 24 12.43 -7.85 4.27
N VAL A 25 11.57 -8.11 5.26
CA VAL A 25 10.39 -7.28 5.53
C VAL A 25 10.74 -6.12 6.46
N THR A 26 11.96 -6.09 6.98
CA THR A 26 12.50 -5.04 7.84
C THR A 26 13.52 -4.21 7.08
N GLY A 27 13.29 -2.89 6.95
CA GLY A 27 14.25 -1.98 6.30
C GLY A 27 13.59 -0.97 5.36
N ARG A 28 14.42 -0.08 4.79
CA ARG A 28 13.98 0.87 3.75
C ARG A 28 13.74 0.09 2.45
N GLY A 29 12.55 0.18 1.87
CA GLY A 29 12.19 -0.56 0.64
C GLY A 29 11.52 -1.92 0.86
N SER A 30 11.33 -2.35 2.11
CA SER A 30 10.65 -3.60 2.44
C SER A 30 9.12 -3.50 2.47
N GLY A 31 8.54 -2.38 2.04
CA GLY A 31 7.09 -2.13 2.00
C GLY A 31 6.39 -2.80 0.81
N ALA A 32 5.11 -3.14 0.95
CA ALA A 32 4.28 -3.46 -0.23
C ALA A 32 3.93 -2.15 -0.91
N ILE A 33 4.05 -2.11 -2.24
CA ILE A 33 3.50 -1.02 -3.05
C ILE A 33 2.33 -1.60 -3.83
N LEU A 34 1.14 -1.05 -3.61
CA LEU A 34 -0.09 -1.45 -4.29
C LEU A 34 -0.68 -0.24 -5.00
N ALA A 35 -0.98 -0.38 -6.29
CA ALA A 35 -1.69 0.62 -7.07
C ALA A 35 -3.17 0.21 -7.21
N LEU A 36 -4.07 1.05 -6.72
CA LEU A 36 -5.52 0.88 -6.90
C LEU A 36 -5.99 1.85 -7.99
N VAL A 37 -6.52 1.32 -9.10
CA VAL A 37 -6.93 2.13 -10.27
C VAL A 37 -8.44 2.02 -10.47
N GLY A 38 -9.07 3.14 -10.80
CA GLY A 38 -10.51 3.20 -11.11
C GLY A 38 -11.06 4.63 -11.09
N PRO A 39 -12.34 4.82 -11.49
CA PRO A 39 -13.02 6.12 -11.53
C PRO A 39 -12.99 6.89 -10.19
N PRO A 40 -13.23 8.21 -10.17
CA PRO A 40 -13.43 8.95 -8.91
C PRO A 40 -14.63 8.38 -8.13
N GLY A 41 -14.59 8.49 -6.80
CA GLY A 41 -15.70 8.03 -5.93
C GLY A 41 -15.74 6.54 -5.59
N VAL A 42 -14.94 5.67 -6.23
CA VAL A 42 -14.96 4.21 -5.98
C VAL A 42 -14.33 3.74 -4.65
N GLY A 43 -13.98 4.66 -3.74
CA GLY A 43 -13.53 4.30 -2.39
C GLY A 43 -12.06 3.86 -2.24
N LYS A 44 -11.18 4.14 -3.21
CA LYS A 44 -9.75 3.76 -3.17
C LYS A 44 -9.05 4.14 -1.86
N THR A 45 -9.27 5.37 -1.39
CA THR A 45 -8.70 5.87 -0.13
C THR A 45 -9.25 5.13 1.09
N SER A 46 -10.56 4.89 1.13
CA SER A 46 -11.22 4.16 2.23
C SER A 46 -10.74 2.71 2.31
N LEU A 47 -10.46 2.09 1.15
CA LEU A 47 -9.86 0.75 1.11
C LEU A 47 -8.44 0.75 1.69
N GLY A 48 -7.61 1.73 1.33
CA GLY A 48 -6.26 1.89 1.92
C GLY A 48 -6.29 2.09 3.43
N GLU A 49 -7.21 2.91 3.93
CA GLU A 49 -7.42 3.11 5.38
C GLU A 49 -7.86 1.83 6.08
N SER A 50 -8.76 1.06 5.46
CA SER A 50 -9.22 -0.23 5.98
C SER A 50 -8.10 -1.26 6.06
N VAL A 51 -7.22 -1.30 5.05
CA VAL A 51 -6.03 -2.16 5.04
C VAL A 51 -5.05 -1.75 6.15
N ALA A 52 -4.79 -0.45 6.33
CA ALA A 52 -3.92 0.04 7.40
C ALA A 52 -4.46 -0.33 8.79
N ARG A 53 -5.77 -0.16 9.00
CA ARG A 53 -6.47 -0.55 10.24
C ARG A 53 -6.35 -2.04 10.51
N ALA A 54 -6.59 -2.88 9.51
CA ALA A 54 -6.49 -4.33 9.63
C ALA A 54 -5.06 -4.82 9.93
N LEU A 55 -4.04 -4.10 9.44
CA LEU A 55 -2.63 -4.40 9.69
C LEU A 55 -2.08 -3.73 10.97
N GLY A 56 -2.90 -2.99 11.72
CA GLY A 56 -2.46 -2.26 12.92
C GLY A 56 -1.43 -1.16 12.62
N ARG A 57 -1.42 -0.60 11.40
CA ARG A 57 -0.48 0.43 10.95
C ARG A 57 -1.14 1.81 10.94
N LYS A 58 -0.34 2.85 11.20
CA LYS A 58 -0.80 4.24 11.02
C LYS A 58 -1.10 4.49 9.54
N PHE A 59 -2.23 5.12 9.25
CA PHE A 59 -2.58 5.54 7.90
C PHE A 59 -2.14 7.00 7.69
N VAL A 60 -1.43 7.25 6.59
CA VAL A 60 -1.03 8.59 6.16
C VAL A 60 -1.43 8.73 4.70
N ARG A 61 -2.03 9.87 4.34
CA ARG A 61 -2.42 10.20 2.98
C ARG A 61 -1.65 11.42 2.50
N VAL A 62 -1.05 11.32 1.33
CA VAL A 62 -0.42 12.42 0.61
C VAL A 62 -1.13 12.57 -0.74
N ALA A 63 -1.49 13.79 -1.11
CA ALA A 63 -2.05 14.08 -2.42
C ALA A 63 -0.90 14.43 -3.38
N LEU A 64 -0.78 13.68 -4.47
CA LEU A 64 0.24 13.93 -5.52
C LEU A 64 -0.32 14.73 -6.71
N GLY A 65 -1.63 15.02 -6.71
CA GLY A 65 -2.25 15.80 -7.78
C GLY A 65 -1.76 17.24 -7.75
N GLY A 66 -1.22 17.73 -8.86
CA GLY A 66 -0.69 19.09 -8.97
C GLY A 66 0.68 19.30 -8.34
N VAL A 67 1.43 18.22 -8.03
CA VAL A 67 2.86 18.32 -7.71
C VAL A 67 3.62 18.53 -9.03
N HIS A 68 4.47 19.55 -9.07
CA HIS A 68 5.24 19.90 -10.27
C HIS A 68 6.75 19.78 -10.05
N ASP A 69 7.20 19.78 -8.79
CA ASP A 69 8.61 19.71 -8.43
C ASP A 69 8.91 18.47 -7.55
N GLU A 70 10.07 17.86 -7.79
CA GLU A 70 10.60 16.77 -6.98
C GLU A 70 11.03 17.24 -5.58
N ALA A 71 11.41 18.51 -5.44
CA ALA A 71 11.73 19.12 -4.14
C ALA A 71 10.54 19.01 -3.16
N GLU A 72 9.30 19.12 -3.64
CA GLU A 72 8.09 18.98 -2.81
C GLU A 72 7.93 17.56 -2.20
N ILE A 73 8.56 16.54 -2.79
CA ILE A 73 8.47 15.14 -2.36
C ILE A 73 9.69 14.73 -1.53
N ARG A 74 10.88 15.22 -1.88
CA ARG A 74 12.14 14.89 -1.20
C ARG A 74 12.41 15.74 0.05
N GLY A 75 11.81 16.93 0.13
CA GLY A 75 12.17 17.98 1.07
C GLY A 75 13.13 18.98 0.45
#